data_AF-A0A135WJW3-F1
#
_entry.id   AF-A0A135WJW3-F1
#
_cell.length_a   1.000
_cell.length_b   1.000
_cell.length_c   1.000
_cell.angle_alpha   90.00
_cell.angle_beta   90.00
_cell.angle_gamma   90.00
#
_symmetry.space_group_name_H-M   'P 1'
#
loop_
_entity.id
_entity.type
_entity.pdbx_description
1 polymer ?
#
loop_
_entity_poly.entity_id
_entity_poly.type
_entity_poly.pdbx_seq_one_letter_code
_entity_poly.pdbx_strand_id
1 'polypeptide(L)'
;MKKIILGIVALAAVLFVVLQIFTWYNGNNIMSNQTVFKIYMDVKDEDMDEYFGVEKGTYDKENHMIVCNLPVQPAPFKQYQQVVDFNISSIDCNEKYTKGNYVKYDQTELNDDQNATLYIINKNYSPSAGPIDSQLEGKGAGTVASRQVHLEYQMGTINHIVLAKDKVYEYCNK
;
A
#
# COMPACT_ATOMS: atom_id res chain seq x y z
N MET A 1 -38.24 -8.31 36.92
CA MET A 1 -38.08 -8.57 35.47
C MET A 1 -38.12 -7.29 34.63
N LYS A 2 -39.20 -6.48 34.62
CA LYS A 2 -39.29 -5.25 33.77
C LYS A 2 -38.13 -4.26 33.94
N LYS A 3 -37.69 -3.97 35.17
CA LYS A 3 -36.55 -3.07 35.45
C LYS A 3 -35.20 -3.62 34.96
N ILE A 4 -35.03 -4.95 35.01
CA ILE A 4 -33.82 -5.63 34.52
C ILE A 4 -33.78 -5.56 33.00
N ILE A 5 -34.91 -5.82 32.33
CA ILE A 5 -35.04 -5.70 30.87
C ILE A 5 -34.76 -4.25 30.43
N LEU A 6 -35.32 -3.26 31.13
CA LEU A 6 -35.06 -1.84 30.83
C LEU A 6 -33.57 -1.49 30.95
N GLY A 7 -32.89 -2.03 31.97
CA GLY A 7 -31.44 -1.88 32.15
C GLY A 7 -30.63 -2.48 31.00
N ILE A 8 -30.99 -3.68 30.54
CA ILE A 8 -30.33 -4.34 29.39
C ILE A 8 -30.52 -3.53 28.10
N VAL A 9 -31.74 -3.03 27.85
CA VAL A 9 -32.02 -2.19 26.67
C VAL A 9 -31.24 -0.88 26.70
N ALA A 10 -31.15 -0.23 27.86
CA ALA A 10 -30.35 0.98 28.03
C ALA A 10 -28.86 0.72 27.78
N LEU A 11 -28.31 -0.38 28.30
CA LEU A 11 -26.92 -0.78 28.06
C LEU A 11 -26.65 -1.04 26.58
N ALA A 12 -27.54 -1.77 25.90
CA ALA A 12 -27.43 -2.06 24.47
C ALA A 12 -27.45 -0.78 23.62
N ALA A 13 -28.31 0.20 23.97
CA ALA A 13 -28.36 1.48 23.30
C ALA A 13 -27.05 2.27 23.44
N VAL A 14 -26.46 2.31 24.65
CA VAL A 14 -25.17 2.96 24.87
C VAL A 14 -24.06 2.28 24.06
N LEU A 15 -23.98 0.96 24.09
CA LEU A 15 -23.00 0.20 23.31
C LEU A 15 -23.16 0.45 21.81
N PHE A 16 -24.39 0.52 21.31
CA PHE A 16 -24.65 0.84 19.91
C PHE A 16 -24.11 2.22 19.53
N VAL A 17 -24.37 3.25 20.34
CA VAL A 17 -23.86 4.61 20.09
C VAL A 17 -22.33 4.63 20.10
N VAL A 18 -21.70 3.95 21.06
CA VAL A 18 -20.23 3.85 21.13
C VAL A 18 -19.67 3.17 19.87
N LEU A 19 -20.30 2.09 19.41
CA LEU A 19 -19.91 1.38 18.18
C LEU A 19 -20.03 2.27 16.94
N GLN A 20 -21.09 3.07 16.84
CA GLN A 20 -21.27 4.01 15.72
C GLN A 20 -20.18 5.08 15.70
N ILE A 21 -19.88 5.69 16.85
CA ILE A 21 -18.82 6.69 16.97
C ILE A 21 -17.47 6.10 16.62
N PHE A 22 -17.15 4.90 17.14
CA PHE A 22 -15.89 4.23 16.87
C PHE A 22 -15.75 3.85 15.39
N THR A 23 -16.81 3.30 14.78
CA THR A 23 -16.82 2.93 13.36
C THR A 23 -16.64 4.15 12.47
N TRP A 24 -17.30 5.26 12.82
CA TRP A 24 -17.13 6.53 12.11
C TRP A 24 -15.71 7.08 12.27
N TYR A 25 -15.14 7.03 13.47
CA TYR A 25 -13.77 7.48 13.73
C TYR A 25 -12.75 6.64 12.96
N ASN A 26 -12.82 5.31 13.06
CA ASN A 26 -11.96 4.38 12.33
C ASN A 26 -12.13 4.54 10.81
N GLY A 27 -13.34 4.84 10.33
CA GLY A 27 -13.59 5.09 8.93
C GLY A 27 -12.88 6.33 8.36
N ASN A 28 -12.49 7.29 9.21
CA ASN A 28 -11.90 8.57 8.82
C ASN A 28 -10.46 8.78 9.32
N ASN A 29 -9.91 7.83 10.07
CA ASN A 29 -8.57 7.94 10.65
C ASN A 29 -7.79 6.63 10.48
N ILE A 30 -6.47 6.74 10.60
CA ILE A 30 -5.58 5.59 10.71
C ILE A 30 -5.42 5.29 12.20
N MET A 31 -5.72 4.06 12.61
CA MET A 31 -5.52 3.63 13.99
C MET A 31 -4.05 3.36 14.27
N SER A 32 -3.64 3.36 15.54
CA SER A 32 -2.24 3.13 15.95
C SER A 32 -1.69 1.75 15.58
N ASN A 33 -2.55 0.79 15.23
CA ASN A 33 -2.21 -0.55 14.76
C ASN A 33 -2.44 -0.72 13.24
N GLN A 34 -2.65 0.37 12.52
CA GLN A 34 -2.89 0.39 11.08
C GLN A 34 -1.82 1.23 10.38
N THR A 35 -1.60 0.96 9.11
CA THR A 35 -0.69 1.73 8.27
C THR A 35 -1.25 1.91 6.87
N VAL A 36 -0.80 2.95 6.18
CA VAL A 36 -1.06 3.20 4.77
C VAL A 36 0.28 3.38 4.06
N PHE A 37 0.40 2.86 2.83
CA PHE A 37 1.59 2.99 2.01
C PHE A 37 1.32 3.89 0.80
N LYS A 38 2.27 4.78 0.51
CA LYS A 38 2.41 5.49 -0.76
C LYS A 38 3.86 5.32 -1.22
N ILE A 39 4.04 4.61 -2.31
CA ILE A 39 5.37 4.28 -2.83
C ILE A 39 5.73 5.24 -3.96
N TYR A 40 6.91 5.85 -3.84
CA TYR A 40 7.47 6.80 -4.78
C TYR A 40 8.82 6.31 -5.32
N MET A 41 9.20 6.74 -6.51
CA MET A 41 10.50 6.43 -7.11
C MET A 41 11.29 7.68 -7.47
N ASP A 42 12.53 7.75 -6.96
CA ASP A 42 13.54 8.78 -7.21
C ASP A 42 14.72 8.21 -8.01
N VAL A 43 14.40 7.42 -9.02
CA VAL A 43 15.38 6.83 -9.93
C VAL A 43 15.11 7.40 -11.31
N LYS A 44 16.13 8.00 -11.92
CA LYS A 44 16.03 8.53 -13.27
C LYS A 44 15.83 7.39 -14.26
N ASP A 45 15.12 7.67 -15.35
CA ASP A 45 14.88 6.71 -16.44
C ASP A 45 16.18 6.02 -16.91
N GLU A 46 17.28 6.76 -17.01
CA GLU A 46 18.60 6.28 -17.48
C GLU A 46 19.29 5.31 -16.50
N ASP A 47 18.94 5.37 -15.22
CA ASP A 47 19.48 4.54 -14.15
C ASP A 47 18.57 3.36 -13.81
N MET A 48 17.39 3.26 -14.43
CA MET A 48 16.36 2.29 -14.04
C MET A 48 16.80 0.84 -14.26
N ASP A 49 17.49 0.56 -15.37
CA ASP A 49 17.99 -0.80 -15.65
C ASP A 49 19.04 -1.24 -14.63
N GLU A 50 19.97 -0.34 -14.28
CA GLU A 50 20.97 -0.57 -13.23
C GLU A 50 20.27 -0.79 -11.88
N TYR A 51 19.26 0.04 -11.59
CA TYR A 51 18.45 -0.12 -10.39
C TYR A 51 17.68 -1.44 -10.37
N PHE A 52 17.23 -2.01 -11.48
CA PHE A 52 16.61 -3.34 -11.46
C PHE A 52 17.63 -4.50 -11.62
N GLY A 53 18.91 -4.20 -11.84
CA GLY A 53 19.95 -5.21 -12.07
C GLY A 53 19.80 -5.94 -13.40
N VAL A 54 19.25 -5.27 -14.42
CA VAL A 54 18.97 -5.83 -15.75
C VAL A 54 19.84 -5.20 -16.84
N GLU A 55 19.83 -5.78 -18.04
CA GLU A 55 20.59 -5.27 -19.17
C GLU A 55 20.11 -3.87 -19.58
N LYS A 56 21.04 -2.99 -19.94
CA LYS A 56 20.72 -1.63 -20.40
C LYS A 56 19.83 -1.66 -21.65
N GLY A 57 18.76 -0.86 -21.64
CA GLY A 57 17.73 -0.83 -22.67
C GLY A 57 16.55 -1.75 -22.39
N THR A 58 16.49 -2.41 -21.23
CA THR A 58 15.37 -3.27 -20.83
C THR A 58 14.15 -2.44 -20.41
N TYR A 59 14.35 -1.36 -19.66
CA TYR A 59 13.30 -0.45 -19.24
C TYR A 59 12.99 0.57 -20.34
N ASP A 60 11.72 0.63 -20.72
CA ASP A 60 11.17 1.65 -21.62
C ASP A 60 10.04 2.37 -20.89
N LYS A 61 10.25 3.63 -20.51
CA LYS A 61 9.25 4.42 -19.79
C LYS A 61 7.94 4.63 -20.55
N GLU A 62 7.95 4.56 -21.87
CA GLU A 62 6.75 4.74 -22.68
C GLU A 62 5.90 3.48 -22.64
N ASN A 63 6.54 2.30 -22.63
CA ASN A 63 5.88 1.00 -22.68
C ASN A 63 5.76 0.29 -21.33
N HIS A 64 6.52 0.69 -20.31
CA HIS A 64 6.59 0.03 -19.00
C HIS A 64 6.13 0.93 -17.86
N MET A 65 5.59 0.30 -16.83
CA MET A 65 5.25 0.93 -15.55
C MET A 65 5.81 0.08 -14.41
N ILE A 66 5.98 0.71 -13.24
CA ILE A 66 6.52 0.03 -12.06
C ILE A 66 5.40 -0.16 -11.05
N VAL A 67 5.26 -1.40 -10.58
CA VAL A 67 4.29 -1.78 -9.55
C VAL A 67 5.04 -2.31 -8.35
N CYS A 68 4.68 -1.81 -7.17
CA CYS A 68 5.16 -2.33 -5.90
C CYS A 68 4.12 -3.31 -5.34
N ASN A 69 4.57 -4.53 -5.09
CA ASN A 69 3.86 -5.50 -4.27
C ASN A 69 4.26 -5.28 -2.81
N LEU A 70 3.32 -4.74 -2.02
CA LEU A 70 3.55 -4.34 -0.65
C LEU A 70 3.81 -5.55 0.25
N PRO A 71 4.54 -5.38 1.37
CA PRO A 71 4.91 -6.46 2.28
C PRO A 71 3.73 -6.84 3.19
N VAL A 72 2.61 -7.26 2.59
CA VAL A 72 1.36 -7.51 3.30
C VAL A 72 0.68 -8.79 2.81
N GLN A 73 -0.03 -9.47 3.71
CA GLN A 73 -0.90 -10.61 3.48
C GLN A 73 -2.33 -10.24 3.88
N PRO A 74 -3.04 -9.46 3.03
CA PRO A 74 -4.33 -8.94 3.39
C PRO A 74 -5.43 -10.00 3.24
N ALA A 75 -6.60 -9.73 3.81
CA ALA A 75 -7.78 -10.53 3.52
C ALA A 75 -8.10 -10.56 2.00
N PRO A 76 -8.80 -11.60 1.50
CA PRO A 76 -9.18 -11.68 0.09
C PRO A 76 -9.85 -10.38 -0.42
N PHE A 77 -9.57 -10.02 -1.68
CA PHE A 77 -10.08 -8.83 -2.39
C PHE A 77 -9.54 -7.46 -1.95
N LYS A 78 -8.71 -7.39 -0.90
CA LYS A 78 -8.03 -6.16 -0.54
C LYS A 78 -6.76 -6.00 -1.38
N GLN A 79 -6.62 -4.85 -2.03
CA GLN A 79 -5.48 -4.57 -2.88
C GLN A 79 -4.20 -4.45 -2.04
N TYR A 80 -3.09 -4.99 -2.53
CA TYR A 80 -1.75 -4.90 -1.92
C TYR A 80 -0.66 -4.58 -2.95
N GLN A 81 -1.08 -4.27 -4.17
CA GLN A 81 -0.22 -3.82 -5.25
C GLN A 81 -0.55 -2.38 -5.58
N GLN A 82 0.48 -1.56 -5.74
CA GLN A 82 0.36 -0.15 -6.00
C GLN A 82 1.27 0.26 -7.15
N VAL A 83 0.75 1.07 -8.08
CA VAL A 83 1.58 1.72 -9.09
C VAL A 83 2.48 2.73 -8.39
N VAL A 84 3.78 2.65 -8.64
CA VAL A 84 4.76 3.55 -8.04
C VAL A 84 4.65 4.93 -8.69
N ASP A 85 4.62 5.98 -7.87
CA ASP A 85 4.54 7.37 -8.33
C ASP A 85 5.96 7.96 -8.51
N PHE A 86 6.20 8.64 -9.61
CA PHE A 86 7.48 9.28 -9.91
C PHE A 86 7.51 10.77 -9.51
N ASN A 87 6.37 11.34 -9.11
CA ASN A 87 6.26 12.74 -8.75
C ASN A 87 6.48 12.97 -7.25
N ILE A 88 7.74 12.90 -6.83
CA ILE A 88 8.14 13.13 -5.43
C ILE A 88 7.84 14.57 -4.99
N SER A 89 7.85 15.53 -5.90
CA SER A 89 7.54 16.93 -5.60
C SER A 89 6.09 17.15 -5.13
N SER A 90 5.21 16.15 -5.33
CA SER A 90 3.82 16.17 -4.87
C SER A 90 3.60 15.59 -3.47
N ILE A 91 4.64 15.11 -2.80
CA ILE A 91 4.52 14.53 -1.46
C ILE A 91 4.14 15.63 -0.46
N ASP A 92 2.99 15.48 0.18
CA ASP A 92 2.52 16.33 1.28
C ASP A 92 2.61 15.58 2.62
N CYS A 93 3.53 16.01 3.48
CA CYS A 93 3.71 15.42 4.81
C CYS A 93 2.61 15.77 5.81
N ASN A 94 1.71 16.69 5.47
CA ASN A 94 0.53 17.02 6.26
C ASN A 94 -0.74 16.37 5.71
N GLU A 95 -0.59 15.45 4.75
CA GLU A 95 -1.68 14.74 4.12
C GLU A 95 -2.54 14.01 5.16
N LYS A 96 -3.84 14.24 5.11
CA LYS A 96 -4.80 13.57 5.97
C LYS A 96 -5.38 12.34 5.28
N TYR A 97 -5.60 11.29 6.06
CA TYR A 97 -6.31 10.12 5.59
C TYR A 97 -7.69 10.51 5.06
N THR A 98 -7.94 10.14 3.81
CA THR A 98 -9.25 10.28 3.17
C THR A 98 -9.76 8.90 2.77
N LYS A 99 -10.92 8.53 3.31
CA LYS A 99 -11.54 7.24 3.01
C LYS A 99 -11.76 7.09 1.50
N GLY A 100 -11.38 5.94 0.96
CA GLY A 100 -11.53 5.62 -0.47
C GLY A 100 -10.29 5.94 -1.32
N ASN A 101 -9.44 6.86 -0.87
CA ASN A 101 -8.17 7.16 -1.55
C ASN A 101 -7.02 6.26 -1.08
N TYR A 102 -7.19 5.62 0.08
CA TYR A 102 -6.14 4.85 0.76
C TYR A 102 -6.65 3.46 1.17
N VAL A 103 -5.79 2.47 1.00
CA VAL A 103 -5.95 1.15 1.61
C VAL A 103 -5.19 1.14 2.92
N LYS A 104 -5.90 0.87 4.02
CA LYS A 104 -5.29 0.69 5.35
C LYS A 104 -4.97 -0.77 5.56
N TYR A 105 -3.80 -1.08 6.10
CA TYR A 105 -3.42 -2.43 6.49
C TYR A 105 -3.32 -2.49 8.01
N ASP A 106 -3.99 -3.46 8.61
CA ASP A 106 -3.86 -3.77 10.04
C ASP A 106 -2.52 -4.47 10.28
N GLN A 107 -1.95 -4.32 11.47
CA GLN A 107 -0.68 -4.92 11.84
C GLN A 107 -0.63 -6.44 11.59
N THR A 108 -1.75 -7.14 11.74
CA THR A 108 -1.84 -8.58 11.49
C THR A 108 -1.75 -8.97 10.02
N GLU A 109 -1.89 -8.01 9.11
CA GLU A 109 -1.75 -8.20 7.67
C GLU A 109 -0.35 -7.88 7.18
N LEU A 110 0.58 -7.45 8.03
CA LEU A 110 1.93 -7.07 7.61
C LEU A 110 2.88 -8.26 7.70
N ASN A 111 3.80 -8.37 6.73
CA ASN A 111 4.87 -9.36 6.76
C ASN A 111 5.98 -8.90 7.72
N ASP A 112 6.50 -9.83 8.50
CA ASP A 112 7.56 -9.56 9.50
C ASP A 112 8.88 -9.10 8.86
N ASP A 113 9.17 -9.51 7.63
CA ASP A 113 10.42 -9.20 6.93
C ASP A 113 10.43 -7.83 6.23
N GLN A 114 9.26 -7.17 6.17
CA GLN A 114 9.04 -5.88 5.52
C GLN A 114 9.56 -5.80 4.07
N ASN A 115 9.69 -6.94 3.40
CA ASN A 115 10.20 -7.01 2.03
C ASN A 115 9.08 -6.82 1.03
N ALA A 116 9.17 -5.77 0.23
CA ALA A 116 8.33 -5.56 -0.92
C ALA A 116 9.02 -6.05 -2.19
N THR A 117 8.23 -6.34 -3.23
CA THR A 117 8.76 -6.66 -4.56
C THR A 117 8.31 -5.62 -5.57
N LEU A 118 9.26 -4.97 -6.23
CA LEU A 118 9.03 -4.09 -7.36
C LEU A 118 9.02 -4.92 -8.63
N TYR A 119 8.09 -4.61 -9.53
CA TYR A 119 7.99 -5.22 -10.85
C TYR A 119 7.99 -4.14 -11.92
N ILE A 120 8.80 -4.33 -12.96
CA ILE A 120 8.62 -3.65 -14.24
C ILE A 120 7.59 -4.46 -15.01
N ILE A 121 6.46 -3.85 -15.38
CA ILE A 121 5.41 -4.48 -16.18
C ILE A 121 5.13 -3.68 -17.45
N ASN A 122 4.71 -4.36 -18.51
CA ASN A 122 4.26 -3.72 -19.74
C ASN A 122 2.91 -3.02 -19.53
N LYS A 123 2.79 -1.74 -19.88
CA LYS A 123 1.55 -0.95 -19.83
C LYS A 123 0.45 -1.52 -20.72
N ASN A 124 0.85 -2.10 -21.87
CA ASN A 124 -0.07 -2.74 -22.81
C ASN A 124 -0.62 -4.07 -22.29
N TYR A 125 -0.07 -4.59 -21.20
CA TYR A 125 -0.67 -5.66 -20.45
C TYR A 125 -1.74 -5.05 -19.55
N SER A 126 -3.01 -5.11 -19.99
CA SER A 126 -4.15 -4.72 -19.16
C SER A 126 -4.28 -5.74 -18.03
N PRO A 127 -4.00 -5.40 -16.75
CA PRO A 127 -4.40 -6.26 -15.67
C PRO A 127 -5.94 -6.26 -15.67
N SER A 128 -6.55 -7.39 -16.03
CA SER A 128 -7.99 -7.57 -15.83
C SER A 128 -8.29 -7.22 -14.37
N ALA A 129 -9.30 -6.38 -14.13
CA ALA A 129 -9.61 -5.73 -12.84
C ALA A 129 -9.72 -6.69 -11.62
N GLY A 130 -8.58 -7.17 -11.13
CA GLY A 130 -8.41 -8.12 -10.05
C GLY A 130 -6.97 -8.08 -9.51
N PRO A 131 -6.71 -8.67 -8.33
CA PRO A 131 -5.38 -8.73 -7.75
C PRO A 131 -4.42 -9.47 -8.70
N ILE A 132 -3.24 -8.89 -8.98
CA ILE A 132 -2.29 -9.39 -9.99
C ILE A 132 -1.80 -10.81 -9.61
N ASP A 133 -1.89 -11.26 -8.34
CA ASP A 133 -1.59 -12.66 -7.94
C ASP A 133 -2.34 -13.71 -8.74
N SER A 134 -3.62 -13.48 -9.06
CA SER A 134 -4.41 -14.47 -9.79
C SER A 134 -4.00 -14.63 -11.26
N GLN A 135 -3.11 -13.76 -11.76
CA GLN A 135 -2.54 -13.80 -13.10
C GLN A 135 -1.02 -14.09 -13.12
N LEU A 136 -0.38 -14.22 -11.95
CA LEU A 136 1.07 -14.50 -11.82
C LEU A 136 1.38 -16.01 -11.85
N GLU A 137 0.41 -16.89 -11.60
CA GLU A 137 0.57 -18.35 -11.69
C GLU A 137 0.30 -18.89 -13.09
N GLY A 138 1.13 -18.50 -14.06
CA GLY A 138 1.05 -19.05 -15.41
C GLY A 138 2.18 -18.49 -16.27
N LYS A 139 2.96 -19.39 -16.86
CA LYS A 139 4.06 -19.05 -17.78
C LYS A 139 3.57 -18.12 -18.90
N GLY A 140 3.87 -16.83 -18.76
CA GLY A 140 3.75 -15.80 -19.79
C GLY A 140 2.60 -14.80 -19.58
N ALA A 141 2.92 -13.59 -19.12
CA ALA A 141 2.64 -12.32 -19.80
C ALA A 141 2.86 -11.10 -18.86
N GLY A 142 3.52 -10.04 -19.34
CA GLY A 142 3.50 -8.70 -18.72
C GLY A 142 4.76 -8.26 -17.96
N THR A 143 5.36 -9.11 -17.13
CA THR A 143 6.51 -8.73 -16.26
C THR A 143 7.84 -8.80 -16.99
N VAL A 144 8.60 -7.71 -16.95
CA VAL A 144 9.91 -7.54 -17.60
C VAL A 144 11.04 -7.83 -16.62
N ALA A 145 10.94 -7.31 -15.39
CA ALA A 145 11.95 -7.48 -14.35
C ALA A 145 11.33 -7.37 -12.96
N SER A 146 12.05 -7.84 -11.94
CA SER A 146 11.65 -7.69 -10.54
C SER A 146 12.84 -7.42 -9.63
N ARG A 147 12.64 -6.60 -8.59
CA ARG A 147 13.63 -6.33 -7.55
C ARG A 147 12.96 -6.35 -6.17
N GLN A 148 13.57 -7.04 -5.21
CA GLN A 148 13.16 -6.94 -3.82
C GLN A 148 13.75 -5.69 -3.17
N VAL A 149 12.96 -5.05 -2.32
CA VAL A 149 13.36 -3.87 -1.53
C VAL A 149 12.79 -4.00 -0.13
N HIS A 150 13.56 -3.56 0.87
CA HIS A 150 13.11 -3.49 2.25
C HIS A 150 12.43 -2.14 2.48
N LEU A 151 11.21 -2.15 3.01
CA LEU A 151 10.43 -0.93 3.26
C LEU A 151 10.36 -0.67 4.76
N GLU A 152 11.06 0.34 5.25
CA GLU A 152 10.86 0.81 6.61
C GLU A 152 9.56 1.64 6.69
N TYR A 153 8.68 1.32 7.63
CA TYR A 153 7.40 2.01 7.82
C TYR A 153 7.01 2.11 9.30
N GLN A 154 6.08 3.02 9.58
CA GLN A 154 5.51 3.26 10.90
C GLN A 154 4.01 2.96 10.92
N MET A 155 3.51 2.55 12.09
CA MET A 155 2.08 2.40 12.34
C MET A 155 1.44 3.74 12.72
N GLY A 156 0.13 3.85 12.56
CA GLY A 156 -0.65 5.05 12.89
C GLY A 156 -0.55 6.17 11.85
N THR A 157 0.12 5.96 10.72
CA THR A 157 0.41 7.01 9.75
C THR A 157 0.26 6.56 8.29
N ILE A 158 0.30 7.54 7.39
CA ILE A 158 0.57 7.36 5.96
C ILE A 158 2.09 7.38 5.79
N ASN A 159 2.65 6.34 5.19
CA ASN A 159 4.07 6.23 4.88
C ASN A 159 4.30 6.62 3.42
N HIS A 160 5.02 7.71 3.20
CA HIS A 160 5.50 8.22 1.93
C HIS A 160 6.91 7.68 1.64
N ILE A 161 6.97 6.42 1.24
CA ILE A 161 8.22 5.69 1.05
C ILE A 161 8.81 6.02 -0.32
N VAL A 162 10.04 6.52 -0.33
CA VAL A 162 10.78 6.87 -1.54
C VAL A 162 11.89 5.84 -1.81
N LEU A 163 11.86 5.28 -3.01
CA LEU A 163 12.82 4.36 -3.56
C LEU A 163 13.84 5.14 -4.41
N ALA A 164 15.02 5.42 -3.85
CA ALA A 164 16.11 6.09 -4.54
C ALA A 164 17.21 5.09 -4.95
N LYS A 165 18.13 5.53 -5.82
CA LYS A 165 19.22 4.68 -6.37
C LYS A 165 19.94 3.84 -5.30
N ASP A 166 20.31 4.49 -4.19
CA ASP A 166 21.16 3.90 -3.15
C ASP A 166 20.45 3.64 -1.82
N LYS A 167 19.18 4.01 -1.69
CA LYS A 167 18.45 3.91 -0.42
C LYS A 167 16.94 3.88 -0.58
N VAL A 168 16.28 3.32 0.42
CA VAL A 168 14.84 3.44 0.64
C VAL A 168 14.63 4.26 1.92
N TYR A 169 13.72 5.22 1.90
CA TYR A 169 13.48 6.07 3.08
C TYR A 169 12.06 6.60 3.12
N GLU A 170 11.57 6.85 4.33
CA GLU A 170 10.30 7.54 4.57
C GLU A 170 10.49 9.05 4.43
N TYR A 171 9.85 9.67 3.44
CA TYR A 171 10.10 11.08 3.08
C TYR A 171 9.71 12.06 4.18
N CYS A 172 8.63 11.77 4.88
CA CYS A 172 8.05 12.66 5.88
C CYS A 172 8.60 12.47 7.29
N ASN A 173 9.48 11.48 7.47
CA ASN A 173 10.17 11.23 8.73
C ASN A 173 11.49 12.02 8.74
N LYS A 174 11.41 13.29 9.16
CA LYS A 174 12.57 14.16 9.43
C LYS A 174 13.01 14.07 10.88
#